data_AF-A0AAP6RJE3-F1
#
_entry.id   AF-A0AAP6RJE3-F1
#
_cell.length_a   1.000
_cell.length_b   1.000
_cell.length_c   1.000
_cell.angle_alpha   90.00
_cell.angle_beta   90.00
_cell.angle_gamma   90.00
#
_symmetry.space_group_name_H-M   'P 1'
#
loop_
_entity.id
_entity.type
_entity.pdbx_description
1 polymer ?
#
loop_
_entity_poly.entity_id
_entity_poly.type
_entity_poly.pdbx_seq_one_letter_code
_entity_poly.pdbx_strand_id
1 'polypeptide(L)' 'IQSIASKRNNIPRKSLNYKTPIEVFLSHICKEELSNLI' A
#
# COMPACT_ATOMS: atom_id res chain seq x y z
N ILE A 1 -17.07 -0.27 6.74
CA ILE A 1 -16.26 -0.61 5.54
C ILE A 1 -14.83 -0.07 5.66
N GLN A 2 -14.61 1.20 6.01
CA GLN A 2 -13.28 1.80 6.10
C GLN A 2 -12.33 1.10 7.09
N SER A 3 -12.82 0.65 8.25
CA SER A 3 -12.00 -0.06 9.25
C SER A 3 -11.38 -1.37 8.73
N ILE A 4 -12.10 -2.09 7.87
CA ILE A 4 -11.63 -3.35 7.28
C ILE A 4 -10.52 -3.08 6.26
N ALA A 5 -10.70 -2.07 5.41
CA ALA A 5 -9.70 -1.66 4.44
C ALA A 5 -8.40 -1.23 5.13
N SER A 6 -8.48 -0.37 6.15
CA SER A 6 -7.33 0.05 6.95
C SER A 6 -6.61 -1.14 7.58
N LYS A 7 -7.35 -2.12 8.12
CA LYS A 7 -6.76 -3.35 8.65
C LYS A 7 -6.06 -4.16 7.56
N ARG A 8 -6.69 -4.38 6.40
CA ARG A 8 -6.15 -5.24 5.33
C ARG A 8 -4.94 -4.63 4.62
N ASN A 9 -4.90 -3.31 4.46
CA ASN A 9 -3.83 -2.57 3.78
C ASN A 9 -2.49 -2.66 4.51
N ASN A 10 -2.50 -2.93 5.81
CA ASN A 10 -1.31 -3.04 6.66
C ASN A 10 -0.90 -4.48 6.97
N ILE A 11 -1.63 -5.50 6.49
CA ILE A 11 -1.27 -6.91 6.73
C ILE A 11 -0.45 -7.42 5.54
N PRO A 12 0.74 -8.02 5.76
CA PRO A 12 1.53 -8.69 4.73
C PRO A 12 0.78 -9.81 3.97
N ARG A 13 1.13 -10.05 2.71
CA ARG A 13 0.59 -11.16 1.90
C ARG A 13 1.70 -12.02 1.31
N LYS A 14 1.58 -13.34 1.44
CA LYS A 14 2.53 -14.31 0.85
C LYS A 14 2.65 -14.15 -0.66
N SER A 15 1.53 -13.93 -1.35
CA SER A 15 1.50 -13.69 -2.81
C SER A 15 2.19 -12.39 -3.23
N LEU A 16 2.41 -11.45 -2.30
CA LEU A 16 3.14 -10.20 -2.53
C LEU A 16 4.57 -10.28 -1.98
N ASN A 17 5.15 -11.48 -1.87
CA ASN A 17 6.46 -11.73 -1.25
C ASN A 17 6.55 -11.14 0.18
N TYR A 18 5.50 -11.37 0.97
CA TYR A 18 5.34 -10.85 2.33
C TYR A 18 5.34 -9.32 2.44
N LYS A 19 5.00 -8.60 1.37
CA LYS A 19 4.71 -7.16 1.40
C LYS A 19 3.23 -6.89 1.69
N THR A 20 2.95 -5.72 2.21
CA THR A 20 1.59 -5.21 2.42
C THR A 20 1.01 -4.63 1.12
N PRO A 21 -0.33 -4.60 0.97
CA PRO A 21 -0.96 -3.95 -0.18
C PRO A 21 -0.54 -2.49 -0.38
N ILE A 22 -0.34 -1.74 0.71
CA ILE A 22 0.05 -0.33 0.60
C ILE A 22 1.50 -0.14 0.14
N GLU A 23 2.43 -0.97 0.61
CA GLU A 23 3.82 -0.95 0.14
C GLU A 23 3.92 -1.29 -1.34
N VAL A 24 3.16 -2.29 -1.80
CA VAL A 24 3.11 -2.64 -3.22
C VAL A 24 2.50 -1.50 -4.02
N PHE A 25 1.41 -0.90 -3.57
CA PHE A 25 0.81 0.26 -4.23
C PHE A 25 1.80 1.42 -4.36
N LEU A 26 2.46 1.82 -3.27
CA LEU A 26 3.44 2.89 -3.26
C LEU A 26 4.66 2.60 -4.15
N SER A 27 5.02 1.32 -4.35
CA SER A 27 6.11 0.96 -5.26
C SER A 27 5.80 1.19 -6.75
N HIS A 28 4.52 1.33 -7.11
CA HIS A 28 4.09 1.64 -8.47
C HIS A 28 3.94 3.15 -8.72
N ILE A 29 4.02 3.97 -7.67
CA ILE A 29 3.86 5.42 -7.77
C ILE A 29 5.24 6.06 -7.94
N CYS A 30 5.36 6.98 -8.88
CA CYS A 30 6.59 7.77 -9.05
C CYS A 30 6.76 8.72 -7.85
N LYS A 31 8.00 8.93 -7.40
CA LYS A 31 8.29 9.82 -6.25
C LYS A 31 7.72 11.24 -6.45
N GLU A 32 7.67 11.72 -7.70
CA GLU A 32 7.10 13.01 -8.09
C GLU A 32 5.58 13.07 -7.89
N GLU A 33 4.86 11.99 -8.18
CA GLU A 33 3.42 11.90 -7.92
C GLU A 33 3.14 11.84 -6.42
N LEU A 34 4.01 11.19 -5.64
CA LEU A 34 3.91 11.14 -4.18
C LEU A 34 4.12 12.53 -3.55
N SER A 35 5.03 13.34 -4.08
CA SER A 35 5.23 14.71 -3.59
C SER A 35 4.04 15.64 -3.85
N ASN A 36 3.19 15.35 -4.84
CA ASN A 36 1.98 16.14 -5.11
C ASN A 36 0.79 15.76 -4.20
N LEU A 37 0.92 14.69 -3.41
CA LEU A 37 -0.12 14.16 -2.52
C LEU A 37 -0.01 14.69 -1.08
N ILE A 38 1.08 15.40 -0.73
CA ILE A 38 1.39 15.96 0.60
C ILE A 38 1.55 17.47 0.47
#